data_AF-A0AA37QPA5-F1
#
_entry.id   AF-A0AA37QPA5-F1
#
_cell.length_a   1.000
_cell.length_b   1.000
_cell.length_c   1.000
_cell.angle_alpha   90.00
_cell.angle_beta   90.00
_cell.angle_gamma   90.00
#
_symmetry.space_group_name_H-M   'P 1'
#
loop_
_entity.id
_entity.type
_entity.pdbx_description
1 polymer ?
#
loop_
_entity_poly.entity_id
_entity_poly.type
_entity_poly.pdbx_seq_one_letter_code
_entity_poly.pdbx_strand_id
1 'polypeptide(L)' 'MMRHLPDHGLPLVQLKEQRRDLVVALQNRSGPVTGWELMQIAAVQQAISAFEEVIADLDALEAAETADIEAA' A
#
# COMPACT_ATOMS: atom_id res chain seq x y z
N MET A 1 -21.21 -10.95 5.61
CA MET A 1 -20.39 -11.75 4.67
C MET A 1 -19.00 -11.16 4.62
N MET A 2 -17.96 -11.94 4.95
CA MET A 2 -16.59 -11.54 4.66
C MET A 2 -16.43 -11.48 3.15
N ARG A 3 -16.23 -10.27 2.61
CA ARG A 3 -15.95 -10.05 1.19
C ARG A 3 -14.67 -10.84 0.90
N HIS A 4 -14.77 -11.92 0.11
CA HIS A 4 -13.59 -12.54 -0.47
C HIS A 4 -12.91 -11.45 -1.31
N LEU A 5 -11.83 -10.87 -0.78
CA LEU A 5 -10.90 -10.09 -1.59
C LEU A 5 -10.41 -11.02 -2.70
N PRO A 6 -10.39 -10.57 -3.97
CA PRO A 6 -9.70 -11.31 -5.01
C PRO A 6 -8.28 -11.58 -4.52
N ASP A 7 -7.82 -12.82 -4.64
CA ASP A 7 -6.48 -13.17 -4.20
C ASP A 7 -5.49 -12.54 -5.18
N HIS A 8 -5.12 -11.28 -4.91
CA HIS A 8 -4.29 -10.47 -5.79
C HIS A 8 -2.84 -10.96 -5.84
N GLY A 9 -2.48 -12.00 -5.07
CA GLY A 9 -1.17 -12.67 -5.05
C GLY A 9 0.00 -11.81 -4.53
N LEU A 10 -0.15 -10.48 -4.54
CA LEU A 10 0.87 -9.52 -4.21
C LEU A 10 0.54 -8.81 -2.89
N PRO A 11 1.39 -8.92 -1.85
CA PRO A 11 1.16 -8.31 -0.53
C PRO A 11 0.84 -6.81 -0.58
N LEU A 12 1.48 -6.06 -1.47
CA LEU A 12 1.25 -4.62 -1.63
C LEU A 12 -0.17 -4.29 -2.13
N VAL A 13 -0.74 -5.12 -3.02
CA VAL A 13 -2.10 -4.93 -3.52
C VAL A 13 -3.11 -5.18 -2.40
N GLN A 14 -2.91 -6.24 -1.61
CA GLN A 14 -3.77 -6.56 -0.47
C GLN A 14 -3.80 -5.43 0.56
N LEU A 15 -2.63 -4.85 0.89
CA LEU A 15 -2.54 -3.72 1.80
C LEU A 15 -3.25 -2.47 1.26
N LYS A 16 -3.10 -2.17 -0.04
CA LYS A 16 -3.78 -1.03 -0.69
C LYS A 16 -5.30 -1.19 -0.67
N GLU A 17 -5.80 -2.39 -0.95
CA GLU A 17 -7.24 -2.70 -0.88
C GLU A 17 -7.76 -2.62 0.55
N GLN A 18 -7.03 -3.16 1.53
CA GLN A 18 -7.37 -3.04 2.96
C GLN A 18 -7.46 -1.58 3.39
N ARG A 19 -6.49 -0.74 3.02
CA ARG A 19 -6.52 0.70 3.31
C ARG A 19 -7.74 1.36 2.69
N ARG A 20 -8.07 1.03 1.43
CA ARG A 20 -9.25 1.57 0.73
C ARG A 20 -10.53 1.20 1.48
N ASP A 21 -10.67 -0.06 1.89
CA ASP A 21 -11.87 -0.52 2.58
C ASP A 21 -12.05 0.18 3.94
N LEU A 22 -10.96 0.43 4.68
CA LEU A 22 -10.99 1.23 5.92
C LEU A 22 -11.43 2.68 5.67
N VAL A 23 -10.92 3.33 4.62
CA VAL A 23 -11.31 4.70 4.25
C VAL A 23 -12.78 4.76 3.80
N VAL A 24 -13.24 3.78 3.02
CA VAL A 24 -14.64 3.70 2.59
C VAL A 24 -15.57 3.48 3.80
N ALA A 25 -15.15 2.70 4.79
CA ALA A 25 -15.89 2.54 6.04
C ALA A 25 -16.02 3.88 6.79
N LEU A 26 -14.97 4.72 6.78
CA LEU A 26 -15.03 6.07 7.35
C LEU A 26 -15.95 7.01 6.57
N GLN A 27 -16.00 6.92 5.25
CA GLN A 27 -16.88 7.76 4.43
C GLN A 27 -18.37 7.45 4.66
N ASN A 28 -18.71 6.19 4.91
CA ASN A 28 -20.10 5.74 5.08
C ASN A 28 -20.62 5.84 6.51
N ARG A 29 -19.84 6.37 7.46
CA ARG A 29 -20.24 6.42 8.87
C ARG A 29 -20.99 7.69 9.22
N SER A 30 -21.89 7.58 10.19
CA SER A 30 -22.53 8.71 10.86
C SER A 30 -21.83 8.99 12.18
N GLY A 31 -21.19 10.16 12.33
CA GLY A 31 -20.56 10.61 13.58
C GLY A 31 -19.13 11.17 13.41
N PRO A 32 -18.40 11.49 14.49
CA PRO A 32 -17.04 12.07 14.44
C PRO A 32 -15.94 11.00 14.39
N VAL A 33 -14.97 11.11 13.48
CA VAL A 33 -13.94 10.07 13.27
C VAL A 33 -13.10 9.91 14.53
N THR A 34 -12.85 8.67 14.95
CA THR A 34 -12.09 8.36 16.15
C THR A 34 -10.60 8.24 15.87
N GLY A 35 -9.78 8.55 16.87
CA GLY A 35 -8.32 8.40 16.76
C GLY A 35 -7.88 6.95 16.52
N TRP A 36 -8.65 5.97 16.99
CA TRP A 36 -8.39 4.56 16.73
C TRP A 36 -8.54 4.20 15.24
N GLU A 37 -9.61 4.65 14.59
CA GLU A 37 -9.83 4.42 13.16
C GLU A 37 -8.71 5.05 12.32
N LEU A 38 -8.27 6.26 12.69
CA LEU A 38 -7.13 6.92 12.04
C LEU A 38 -5.83 6.15 12.25
N MET A 39 -5.58 5.65 13.46
CA MET A 39 -4.40 4.85 13.78
C MET A 39 -4.37 3.54 12.99
N GLN A 40 -5.52 2.90 12.79
CA GLN A 40 -5.62 1.68 11.97
C GLN A 40 -5.25 1.95 10.51
N ILE A 41 -5.73 3.04 9.93
CA ILE A 41 -5.36 3.45 8.56
C ILE A 41 -3.87 3.80 8.48
N ALA A 42 -3.34 4.51 9.49
CA ALA A 42 -1.93 4.87 9.55
C ALA A 42 -1.02 3.64 9.62
N ALA A 43 -1.38 2.62 10.39
CA ALA A 43 -0.62 1.38 10.48
C ALA A 43 -0.55 0.65 9.12
N VAL A 44 -1.67 0.55 8.40
CA VAL A 44 -1.69 -0.05 7.06
C VAL A 44 -0.86 0.81 6.09
N GLN A 45 -0.97 2.14 6.16
CA GLN A 45 -0.16 3.04 5.35
C GLN A 45 1.34 2.87 5.61
N GLN A 46 1.76 2.70 6.86
CA GLN A 46 3.16 2.50 7.21
C GLN A 46 3.72 1.22 6.57
N ALA A 47 2.93 0.13 6.59
CA ALA A 47 3.32 -1.10 5.90
C ALA A 47 3.46 -0.89 4.38
N ILE A 48 2.47 -0.24 3.74
CA ILE A 48 2.53 0.08 2.30
C ILE A 48 3.79 0.84 1.95
N SER A 49 4.09 1.91 2.70
CA SER A 49 5.27 2.75 2.44
C SER A 49 6.58 1.97 2.56
N ALA A 50 6.70 1.07 3.54
CA ALA A 50 7.88 0.24 3.69
C ALA A 50 8.09 -0.70 2.48
N PHE A 51 7.02 -1.25 1.90
CA PHE A 51 7.12 -2.04 0.67
C PHE A 51 7.47 -1.18 -0.54
N GLU A 52 6.86 0.00 -0.67
CA GLU A 52 7.12 0.92 -1.80
C GLU A 52 8.56 1.44 -1.80
N GLU A 53 9.16 1.66 -0.63
CA GLU A 53 10.57 2.04 -0.48
C GLU A 53 11.51 0.96 -1.05
N VAL A 54 11.31 -0.30 -0.66
CA VAL A 54 12.11 -1.42 -1.17
C VAL A 54 11.95 -1.59 -2.69
N ILE A 55 10.74 -1.43 -3.22
CA ILE A 55 10.50 -1.51 -4.66
C ILE A 55 11.22 -0.35 -5.38
N ALA A 56 11.10 0.87 -4.86
CA ALA A 56 11.77 2.02 -5.45
C ALA A 56 13.30 1.87 -5.46
N ASP A 57 13.88 1.32 -4.40
CA ASP A 57 15.31 1.01 -4.35
C ASP A 57 15.71 -0.02 -5.42
N LEU A 58 14.90 -1.06 -5.62
CA LEU A 58 15.14 -2.07 -6.65
C LEU A 58 15.01 -1.50 -8.08
N ASP A 59 13.95 -0.72 -8.33
CA ASP A 59 13.72 -0.06 -9.62
C ASP A 59 14.88 0.90 -9.95
N ALA A 60 15.42 1.60 -8.94
CA ALA A 60 16.56 2.49 -9.11
C ALA A 60 17.86 1.73 -9.43
N LEU A 61 18.08 0.56 -8.82
CA LEU A 61 19.23 -0.31 -9.12
C LEU A 61 19.15 -0.86 -10.54
N GLU A 62 17.98 -1.34 -10.97
CA GLU A 62 17.77 -1.84 -12.34
C GLU A 62 17.96 -0.73 -13.39
N ALA A 63 17.50 0.50 -13.10
CA ALA A 63 17.73 1.65 -13.94
C ALA A 63 19.23 2.04 -14.04
N ALA A 64 19.98 1.89 -12.96
CA ALA A 64 21.42 2.13 -12.96
C ALA A 64 22.17 1.06 -13.78
N GLU A 65 21.82 -0.22 -13.60
CA GLU A 65 22.42 -1.33 -14.34
C GLU A 65 22.18 -1.22 -15.86
N THR A 66 20.97 -0.84 -16.26
CA THR A 66 20.64 -0.66 -17.68
C THR A 66 21.35 0.54 -18.32
N ALA A 67 21.54 1.64 -17.57
CA ALA A 67 22.25 2.82 -18.06
C ALA A 67 23.76 2.55 -18.32
N ASP A 68 24.39 1.70 -17.52
CA ASP A 68 25.79 1.32 -17.70
C ASP A 68 26.01 0.45 -18.96
N ILE A 69 24.99 -0.32 -19.37
CA ILE A 69 25.02 -1.12 -20.62
C ILE A 69 24.88 -0.23 -21.86
N GLU A 70 24.06 0.82 -21.83
CA GLU A 70 23.91 1.74 -22.98
C GLU A 70 25.11 2.68 -23.17
N ALA A 71 25.92 2.88 -22.13
CA ALA A 71 27.12 3.73 -22.17
C ALA A 71 28.40 2.99 -22.62
N ALA A 72 28.35 1.66 -22.79
CA ALA A 72 29.47 0.79 -23.16
C ALA A 72 29.44 0.35 -24.63
#